data_AF-A0A8B9FDU9-F1
#
_entry.id   AF-A0A8B9FDU9-F1
#
_cell.length_a   1.000
_cell.length_b   1.000
_cell.length_c   1.000
_cell.angle_alpha   90.00
_cell.angle_beta   90.00
_cell.angle_gamma   90.00
#
_symmetry.space_group_name_H-M   'P 1'
#
loop_
_entity.id
_entity.type
_entity.pdbx_description
1 polymer ?
#
loop_
_entity_poly.entity_id
_entity_poly.type
_entity_poly.pdbx_seq_one_letter_code
_entity_poly.pdbx_strand_id
1 'polypeptide(L)'
;MIVKRALKTSLMFNEASNTKLSMNNQKDVKTFQILGAILILGLVVLAVYFMKVESTVDPSSEKAVINIYKEMEEEGELYGDLPGATIIEEDTNGSNDSCSFELVENVPYDLAFEINSTAAKPLYKAWMRLLDIAQDKIYVASYYWSLAGKDINVNDSSSKQGEDILKRFERLLAENVSVYVAASIPTLATNSTDLELLEEKGAHVKKIDFGHLAGGVLHSKFWIVDMKHIYIGSANMDWRSLSQVKEFGAVIYNCSCLAKDLWKIFSTYWDLGHPNATIPLPWPLNYSTHINMHQPLEVEFNGILTKAYFSASPPAFCPEGRTNDLFAITSIISEARKFVYVSVMEYFPTSRFIHPERYWPAIDNALRRAAFEYRVQIRLLVSCWTHSDPAMLYYLRSLRALNNPHAHISVSVKLFIVPVMNHTNIPHGRVNHNKYMVTDKVAYIGTSNWSEDYFINTAGVGLIIKQNSTNLQRRQLPIQEQLKHLFERDWNSKYAVNLEDVQGQKDCNWRGRL
;
A
#
# COMPACT_ATOMS: atom_id res chain seq x y z
N MET A 1 63.74 2.28 13.55
CA MET A 1 64.42 3.49 14.06
C MET A 1 64.75 4.39 12.86
N ILE A 2 64.32 5.66 12.86
CA ILE A 2 64.75 6.80 11.99
C ILE A 2 64.63 6.57 10.44
N VAL A 3 63.87 7.28 9.58
CA VAL A 3 63.24 8.63 9.46
C VAL A 3 63.95 9.56 8.44
N LYS A 4 63.17 10.20 7.52
CA LYS A 4 63.56 11.29 6.55
C LYS A 4 64.55 10.86 5.43
N ARG A 5 64.81 11.56 4.31
CA ARG A 5 64.23 12.66 3.46
C ARG A 5 64.98 12.58 2.11
N ALA A 6 64.43 12.81 0.92
CA ALA A 6 63.89 14.03 0.28
C ALA A 6 64.93 15.08 -0.22
N LEU A 7 64.80 15.43 -1.52
CA LEU A 7 65.13 16.69 -2.23
C LEU A 7 66.57 17.25 -2.30
N LYS A 8 67.15 17.19 -3.51
CA LYS A 8 68.21 18.06 -4.11
C LYS A 8 68.34 17.71 -5.62
N THR A 9 68.66 18.57 -6.60
CA THR A 9 68.67 20.06 -6.72
C THR A 9 68.75 20.45 -8.22
N SER A 10 68.05 21.51 -8.66
CA SER A 10 68.47 22.52 -9.67
C SER A 10 67.28 23.50 -9.85
N LEU A 11 67.31 24.82 -9.63
CA LEU A 11 68.36 25.84 -9.44
C LEU A 11 68.95 26.43 -10.74
N MET A 12 68.35 27.54 -11.19
CA MET A 12 68.92 28.81 -11.74
C MET A 12 67.83 29.90 -11.49
N PHE A 13 68.04 31.06 -10.85
CA PHE A 13 68.85 32.24 -11.21
C PHE A 13 68.50 32.79 -12.62
N ASN A 14 68.07 34.05 -12.80
CA ASN A 14 67.73 35.13 -11.85
C ASN A 14 66.66 36.09 -12.50
N GLU A 15 66.34 37.34 -12.13
CA GLU A 15 66.94 38.37 -11.26
C GLU A 15 65.90 39.37 -10.68
N ALA A 16 66.40 40.39 -9.96
CA ALA A 16 65.80 41.59 -9.38
C ALA A 16 64.36 42.05 -9.75
N SER A 17 63.51 42.12 -8.72
CA SER A 17 62.66 43.29 -8.45
C SER A 17 62.44 43.45 -6.94
N ASN A 18 62.80 44.61 -6.38
CA ASN A 18 62.60 44.93 -4.96
C ASN A 18 61.36 45.80 -4.81
N THR A 19 60.30 45.30 -4.17
CA THR A 19 59.09 46.09 -3.87
C THR A 19 58.66 45.87 -2.42
N LYS A 20 58.71 46.94 -1.61
CA LYS A 20 58.21 46.91 -0.23
C LYS A 20 56.68 46.83 -0.23
N LEU A 21 56.12 45.76 0.32
CA LEU A 21 54.70 45.76 0.71
C LEU A 21 54.46 46.73 1.88
N SER A 22 53.32 47.42 1.86
CA SER A 22 52.94 48.42 2.86
C SER A 22 52.20 47.80 4.05
N MET A 23 52.06 48.57 5.13
CA MET A 23 51.51 48.11 6.41
C MET A 23 50.00 47.74 6.38
N ASN A 24 49.28 47.94 5.27
CA ASN A 24 47.83 47.67 5.22
C ASN A 24 47.50 46.17 5.23
N ASN A 25 48.25 45.34 4.47
CA ASN A 25 47.96 43.90 4.33
C ASN A 25 48.10 43.10 5.65
N GLN A 26 48.61 43.71 6.72
CA GLN A 26 48.75 43.05 8.02
C GLN A 26 47.49 43.15 8.91
N LYS A 27 46.49 43.95 8.52
CA LYS A 27 45.15 43.93 9.16
C LYS A 27 44.31 42.77 8.64
N ASP A 28 44.18 42.62 7.32
CA ASP A 28 43.22 41.69 6.72
C ASP A 28 43.49 40.22 7.06
N VAL A 29 44.77 39.84 7.20
CA VAL A 29 45.17 38.50 7.66
C VAL A 29 44.69 38.23 9.09
N LYS A 30 44.70 39.23 9.99
CA LYS A 30 44.15 39.10 11.34
C LYS A 30 42.63 39.05 11.33
N THR A 31 41.98 39.86 10.48
CA THR A 31 40.53 39.85 10.27
C THR A 31 40.05 38.46 9.84
N PHE A 32 40.73 37.83 8.86
CA PHE A 32 40.41 36.46 8.41
C PHE A 32 40.59 35.40 9.51
N GLN A 33 41.65 35.50 10.33
CA GLN A 33 41.87 34.56 11.45
C GLN A 33 40.79 34.70 12.53
N ILE A 34 40.33 35.92 12.82
CA ILE A 34 39.26 36.18 13.79
C ILE A 34 37.91 35.66 13.28
N LEU A 35 37.56 35.91 12.01
CA LEU A 35 36.35 35.36 11.38
C LEU A 35 36.36 33.82 11.35
N GLY A 36 37.50 33.20 11.03
CA GLY A 36 37.65 31.74 11.08
C GLY A 36 37.44 31.16 12.48
N ALA A 37 37.99 31.81 13.51
CA ALA A 37 37.80 31.40 14.91
C ALA A 37 36.32 31.52 15.35
N ILE A 38 35.64 32.60 14.97
CA ILE A 38 34.20 32.81 15.27
C ILE A 38 33.35 31.73 14.57
N LEU A 39 33.65 31.38 13.32
CA LEU A 39 32.92 30.34 12.58
C LEU A 39 33.05 28.96 13.25
N ILE A 40 34.26 28.60 13.69
CA ILE A 40 34.52 27.34 14.40
C ILE A 40 33.80 27.33 15.76
N LEU A 41 33.83 28.44 16.51
CA LEU A 41 33.14 28.54 17.79
C LEU A 41 31.62 28.41 17.63
N GLY A 42 31.05 29.01 16.57
CA GLY A 42 29.64 28.86 16.20
C GLY A 42 29.26 27.42 15.89
N LEU A 43 30.08 26.69 15.11
CA LEU A 43 29.86 25.28 14.81
C LEU A 43 29.93 24.38 16.06
N VAL A 44 30.84 24.67 17.00
CA VAL A 44 30.92 23.93 18.29
C VAL A 44 29.70 24.20 19.16
N VAL A 45 29.22 25.45 19.24
CA VAL A 45 27.98 25.79 19.97
C VAL A 45 26.77 25.11 19.32
N LEU A 46 26.71 25.05 17.98
CA LEU A 46 25.63 24.36 17.27
C LEU A 46 25.65 22.84 17.53
N ALA A 47 26.83 22.21 17.53
CA ALA A 47 26.99 20.78 17.86
C ALA A 47 26.58 20.47 19.31
N VAL A 48 26.96 21.33 20.27
CA VAL A 48 26.53 21.22 21.67
C VAL A 48 25.02 21.46 21.83
N TYR A 49 24.41 22.29 20.98
CA TYR A 49 22.95 22.46 20.96
C TYR A 49 22.26 21.17 20.49
N PHE A 50 22.69 20.58 19.37
CA PHE A 50 22.13 19.32 18.86
C PHE A 50 22.32 18.15 19.87
N MET A 51 23.51 17.97 20.43
CA MET A 51 23.78 16.97 21.48
C MET A 51 22.99 17.19 22.78
N LYS A 52 22.32 18.35 22.95
CA LYS A 52 21.47 18.66 24.11
C LYS A 52 19.97 18.57 23.80
N VAL A 53 19.59 18.63 22.52
CA VAL A 53 18.24 18.31 22.03
C VAL A 53 18.03 16.78 21.97
N GLU A 54 19.08 16.00 21.82
CA GLU A 54 19.09 14.53 21.74
C GLU A 54 18.83 13.82 23.11
N SER A 55 17.99 14.42 23.98
CA SER A 55 17.70 13.89 25.33
C SER A 55 16.23 13.98 25.78
N THR A 56 15.28 14.05 24.83
CA THR A 56 13.83 13.86 25.09
C THR A 56 13.18 12.86 24.12
N VAL A 57 13.72 11.65 24.03
CA VAL A 57 12.97 10.49 23.51
C VAL A 57 11.93 10.10 24.55
N ASP A 58 10.66 10.06 24.19
CA ASP A 58 9.58 9.66 25.11
C ASP A 58 9.58 8.12 25.31
N PRO A 59 9.83 7.61 26.53
CA PRO A 59 9.79 6.17 26.81
C PRO A 59 8.40 5.53 26.66
N SER A 60 7.34 6.31 26.46
CA SER A 60 6.01 5.77 26.12
C SER A 60 6.03 5.06 24.75
N SER A 61 6.75 5.63 23.77
CA SER A 61 6.76 5.16 22.38
C SER A 61 7.46 3.82 22.19
N GLU A 62 8.64 3.65 22.81
CA GLU A 62 9.39 2.40 22.81
C GLU A 62 8.65 1.30 23.58
N LYS A 63 8.01 1.65 24.71
CA LYS A 63 7.12 0.73 25.44
C LYS A 63 5.89 0.31 24.63
N ALA A 64 5.27 1.21 23.89
CA ALA A 64 4.14 0.87 23.03
C ALA A 64 4.54 -0.13 21.93
N VAL A 65 5.68 0.08 21.27
CA VAL A 65 6.20 -0.85 20.25
C VAL A 65 6.57 -2.21 20.86
N ILE A 66 7.25 -2.22 22.02
CA ILE A 66 7.59 -3.47 22.71
C ILE A 66 6.33 -4.21 23.19
N ASN A 67 5.34 -3.49 23.71
CA ASN A 67 4.05 -4.07 24.08
C ASN A 67 3.35 -4.70 22.88
N ILE A 68 3.28 -4.04 21.72
CA ILE A 68 2.65 -4.62 20.51
C ILE A 68 3.34 -5.92 20.08
N TYR A 69 4.68 -5.96 20.05
CA TYR A 69 5.39 -7.20 19.73
C TYR A 69 5.16 -8.30 20.77
N LYS A 70 5.00 -7.94 22.05
CA LYS A 70 4.79 -8.86 23.16
C LYS A 70 3.33 -9.34 23.25
N GLU A 71 2.37 -8.49 22.92
CA GLU A 71 0.95 -8.83 22.72
C GLU A 71 0.81 -9.79 21.52
N MET A 72 1.57 -9.59 20.44
CA MET A 72 1.61 -10.52 19.30
C MET A 72 2.25 -11.89 19.62
N GLU A 73 3.07 -12.01 20.66
CA GLU A 73 3.56 -13.30 21.18
C GLU A 73 2.59 -13.88 22.23
N GLU A 74 2.05 -13.07 23.13
CA GLU A 74 1.14 -13.50 24.21
C GLU A 74 -0.26 -13.89 23.69
N GLU A 75 -0.83 -13.21 22.68
CA GLU A 75 -2.04 -13.69 21.97
C GLU A 75 -1.81 -15.04 21.28
N GLY A 76 -0.54 -15.37 20.95
CA GLY A 76 -0.15 -16.65 20.37
C GLY A 76 -0.13 -17.82 21.37
N GLU A 77 0.01 -17.55 22.67
CA GLU A 77 0.08 -18.57 23.73
C GLU A 77 -1.14 -18.60 24.67
N LEU A 78 -1.82 -17.46 24.89
CA LEU A 78 -2.84 -17.29 25.95
C LEU A 78 -4.25 -17.83 25.60
N TYR A 79 -4.41 -18.52 24.46
CA TYR A 79 -5.66 -19.23 24.11
C TYR A 79 -5.67 -20.72 24.49
N GLY A 80 -4.72 -21.16 25.33
CA GLY A 80 -4.82 -22.41 26.09
C GLY A 80 -5.53 -22.20 27.45
N ASP A 81 -6.55 -23.02 27.71
CA ASP A 81 -7.22 -23.23 29.00
C ASP A 81 -7.86 -22.02 29.74
N LEU A 82 -9.14 -21.74 29.43
CA LEU A 82 -10.09 -21.14 30.38
C LEU A 82 -11.49 -21.79 30.23
N PRO A 83 -12.22 -22.16 31.31
CA PRO A 83 -13.51 -22.86 31.20
C PRO A 83 -14.66 -21.93 30.78
N GLY A 84 -15.48 -22.36 29.82
CA GLY A 84 -16.58 -21.55 29.28
C GLY A 84 -17.77 -21.38 30.24
N ALA A 85 -18.24 -20.14 30.37
CA ALA A 85 -19.58 -19.84 30.89
C ALA A 85 -20.62 -20.00 29.76
N THR A 86 -21.68 -20.76 29.98
CA THR A 86 -22.61 -21.14 28.92
C THR A 86 -23.69 -20.09 28.69
N ILE A 87 -23.56 -19.31 27.62
CA ILE A 87 -24.68 -18.58 27.00
C ILE A 87 -24.99 -19.30 25.70
N ILE A 88 -26.24 -19.74 25.54
CA ILE A 88 -26.71 -20.41 24.32
C ILE A 88 -27.52 -19.39 23.51
N GLU A 89 -26.82 -18.67 22.65
CA GLU A 89 -27.40 -18.16 21.41
C GLU A 89 -26.87 -19.04 20.27
N GLU A 90 -27.74 -19.57 19.41
CA GLU A 90 -27.33 -20.30 18.21
C GLU A 90 -26.84 -19.31 17.15
N ASP A 91 -25.68 -18.70 17.41
CA ASP A 91 -25.09 -17.64 16.61
C ASP A 91 -24.48 -18.21 15.32
N THR A 92 -25.34 -18.66 14.41
CA THR A 92 -24.96 -19.11 13.08
C THR A 92 -24.39 -17.91 12.33
N ASN A 93 -23.05 -17.85 12.23
CA ASN A 93 -22.30 -16.78 11.55
C ASN A 93 -22.45 -16.79 10.00
N GLY A 94 -23.63 -17.21 9.51
CA GLY A 94 -24.01 -17.34 8.13
C GLY A 94 -25.01 -16.26 7.70
N SER A 95 -24.78 -15.64 6.55
CA SER A 95 -25.73 -14.72 5.92
C SER A 95 -26.59 -15.46 4.89
N ASN A 96 -27.87 -15.10 4.85
CA ASN A 96 -28.80 -15.49 3.79
C ASN A 96 -28.64 -14.63 2.51
N ASP A 97 -27.66 -13.73 2.44
CA ASP A 97 -27.32 -12.96 1.24
C ASP A 97 -26.77 -13.87 0.12
N SER A 98 -27.47 -13.92 -1.01
CA SER A 98 -26.97 -14.51 -2.26
C SER A 98 -26.13 -13.49 -3.03
N CYS A 99 -24.89 -13.28 -2.60
CA CYS A 99 -23.99 -12.28 -3.17
C CYS A 99 -23.47 -12.68 -4.57
N SER A 100 -23.35 -11.70 -5.46
CA SER A 100 -22.65 -11.85 -6.74
C SER A 100 -21.25 -11.25 -6.62
N PHE A 101 -20.22 -12.00 -7.00
CA PHE A 101 -18.82 -11.59 -6.88
C PHE A 101 -18.13 -11.53 -8.24
N GLU A 102 -17.49 -10.41 -8.55
CA GLU A 102 -16.75 -10.18 -9.80
C GLU A 102 -15.34 -9.64 -9.47
N LEU A 103 -14.30 -10.31 -9.96
CA LEU A 103 -12.96 -9.72 -10.01
C LEU A 103 -12.94 -8.56 -11.01
N VAL A 104 -12.22 -7.48 -10.69
CA VAL A 104 -12.10 -6.31 -11.55
C VAL A 104 -10.64 -5.92 -11.74
N GLU A 105 -10.29 -5.44 -12.93
CA GLU A 105 -8.95 -4.94 -13.20
C GLU A 105 -8.98 -3.78 -14.19
N ASN A 106 -7.98 -2.90 -14.11
CA ASN A 106 -7.58 -2.14 -15.28
C ASN A 106 -6.37 -2.82 -15.95
N VAL A 107 -6.40 -2.85 -17.27
CA VAL A 107 -5.26 -3.19 -18.12
C VAL A 107 -4.91 -1.91 -18.87
N PRO A 108 -3.69 -1.34 -18.70
CA PRO A 108 -3.26 -0.14 -19.39
C PRO A 108 -3.47 -0.21 -20.89
N TYR A 109 -3.79 0.93 -21.50
CA TYR A 109 -3.83 1.05 -22.95
C TYR A 109 -2.51 0.54 -23.57
N ASP A 110 -2.64 -0.17 -24.69
CA ASP A 110 -1.55 -0.83 -25.43
C ASP A 110 -0.82 -1.97 -24.69
N LEU A 111 -1.24 -2.35 -23.46
CA LEU A 111 -0.72 -3.51 -22.73
C LEU A 111 -1.38 -4.82 -23.18
N ALA A 112 -1.09 -5.24 -24.42
CA ALA A 112 -1.69 -6.40 -25.06
C ALA A 112 -1.34 -7.75 -24.39
N PHE A 113 -2.36 -8.40 -23.83
CA PHE A 113 -2.42 -9.83 -23.49
C PHE A 113 -3.16 -10.63 -24.58
N GLU A 114 -3.19 -11.96 -24.45
CA GLU A 114 -3.97 -12.84 -25.33
C GLU A 114 -5.49 -12.66 -25.16
N ILE A 115 -6.25 -12.93 -26.23
CA ILE A 115 -7.71 -12.78 -26.24
C ILE A 115 -8.34 -13.74 -25.22
N ASN A 116 -9.31 -13.26 -24.44
CA ASN A 116 -9.97 -13.98 -23.34
C ASN A 116 -9.05 -14.46 -22.19
N SER A 117 -7.83 -13.92 -22.07
CA SER A 117 -6.88 -14.27 -21.00
C SER A 117 -7.25 -13.77 -19.59
N THR A 118 -8.37 -13.03 -19.42
CA THR A 118 -8.81 -12.52 -18.10
C THR A 118 -10.15 -13.08 -17.66
N ALA A 119 -10.23 -13.42 -16.38
CA ALA A 119 -11.48 -13.67 -15.66
C ALA A 119 -12.10 -12.38 -15.07
N ALA A 120 -11.33 -11.29 -15.01
CA ALA A 120 -11.75 -10.03 -14.40
C ALA A 120 -12.51 -9.12 -15.38
N LYS A 121 -13.40 -8.28 -14.86
CA LYS A 121 -14.11 -7.25 -15.63
C LYS A 121 -13.26 -5.96 -15.73
N PRO A 122 -13.41 -5.17 -16.81
CA PRO A 122 -12.80 -3.85 -16.88
C PRO A 122 -13.29 -2.93 -15.75
N LEU A 123 -12.36 -2.37 -14.97
CA LEU A 123 -12.63 -1.58 -13.77
C LEU A 123 -13.66 -0.47 -14.00
N TYR A 124 -13.49 0.34 -15.04
CA TYR A 124 -14.43 1.38 -15.45
C TYR A 124 -15.86 0.88 -15.66
N LYS A 125 -16.05 -0.32 -16.22
CA LYS A 125 -17.38 -0.90 -16.42
C LYS A 125 -18.01 -1.39 -15.12
N ALA A 126 -17.20 -1.88 -14.19
CA ALA A 126 -17.69 -2.27 -12.86
C ALA A 126 -18.04 -1.05 -12.00
N TRP A 127 -17.22 0.01 -12.04
CA TRP A 127 -17.47 1.30 -11.39
C TRP A 127 -18.71 1.99 -11.97
N MET A 128 -18.81 2.16 -13.30
CA MET A 128 -20.03 2.70 -13.93
C MET A 128 -21.26 1.90 -13.50
N ARG A 129 -21.21 0.56 -13.51
CA ARG A 129 -22.32 -0.29 -13.07
C ARG A 129 -22.68 -0.10 -11.58
N LEU A 130 -21.73 0.22 -10.70
CA LEU A 130 -22.04 0.55 -9.30
C LEU A 130 -22.75 1.90 -9.17
N LEU A 131 -22.38 2.90 -9.99
CA LEU A 131 -23.03 4.20 -10.02
C LEU A 131 -24.39 4.17 -10.76
N ASP A 132 -24.57 3.28 -11.72
CA ASP A 132 -25.81 3.12 -12.49
C ASP A 132 -26.88 2.32 -11.75
N ILE A 133 -26.55 1.62 -10.65
CA ILE A 133 -27.51 0.92 -9.78
C ILE A 133 -27.76 1.61 -8.43
N ALA A 134 -27.06 2.69 -8.11
CA ALA A 134 -27.18 3.39 -6.83
C ALA A 134 -28.54 4.10 -6.69
N GLN A 135 -29.15 4.03 -5.50
CA GLN A 135 -30.53 4.50 -5.26
C GLN A 135 -30.70 5.44 -4.05
N ASP A 136 -29.85 5.32 -3.03
CA ASP A 136 -29.97 6.06 -1.76
C ASP A 136 -28.63 6.68 -1.36
N LYS A 137 -27.56 5.87 -1.21
CA LYS A 137 -26.29 6.34 -0.61
C LYS A 137 -25.05 5.70 -1.23
N ILE A 138 -24.00 6.48 -1.40
CA ILE A 138 -22.65 6.02 -1.74
C ILE A 138 -21.65 6.54 -0.72
N TYR A 139 -20.95 5.63 -0.06
CA TYR A 139 -19.82 5.93 0.82
C TYR A 139 -18.52 5.58 0.10
N VAL A 140 -17.55 6.50 0.05
CA VAL A 140 -16.25 6.32 -0.61
C VAL A 140 -15.12 6.59 0.37
N ALA A 141 -14.35 5.56 0.71
CA ALA A 141 -13.02 5.73 1.30
C ALA A 141 -11.99 5.83 0.17
N SER A 142 -11.16 6.87 0.20
CA SER A 142 -10.23 7.20 -0.87
C SER A 142 -8.98 7.91 -0.37
N TYR A 143 -7.85 7.73 -1.07
CA TYR A 143 -6.62 8.46 -0.77
C TYR A 143 -6.66 9.88 -1.32
N TYR A 144 -6.89 10.01 -2.63
CA TYR A 144 -7.00 11.28 -3.34
C TYR A 144 -7.93 11.11 -4.55
N TRP A 145 -8.38 12.25 -5.11
CA TRP A 145 -9.16 12.33 -6.35
C TRP A 145 -8.40 13.11 -7.42
N SER A 146 -8.47 12.63 -8.66
CA SER A 146 -7.90 13.23 -9.88
C SER A 146 -8.52 12.55 -11.11
N LEU A 147 -9.84 12.60 -11.23
CA LEU A 147 -10.63 11.96 -12.29
C LEU A 147 -10.63 12.76 -13.59
N ALA A 148 -10.15 14.01 -13.61
CA ALA A 148 -10.08 14.83 -14.81
C ALA A 148 -8.64 15.08 -15.27
N GLY A 149 -8.40 15.08 -16.59
CA GLY A 149 -7.07 15.32 -17.17
C GLY A 149 -6.48 16.68 -16.74
N LYS A 150 -7.35 17.70 -16.65
CA LYS A 150 -7.03 19.07 -16.19
C LYS A 150 -6.31 19.13 -14.84
N ASP A 151 -6.60 18.22 -13.91
CA ASP A 151 -6.10 18.28 -12.52
C ASP A 151 -4.57 18.11 -12.43
N ILE A 152 -3.99 17.46 -13.44
CA ILE A 152 -2.55 17.28 -13.62
C ILE A 152 -2.04 17.97 -14.90
N ASN A 153 -2.81 18.91 -15.44
CA ASN A 153 -2.55 19.64 -16.69
C ASN A 153 -2.33 18.74 -17.94
N VAL A 154 -2.95 17.56 -17.98
CA VAL A 154 -2.88 16.62 -19.12
C VAL A 154 -4.14 16.75 -19.97
N ASN A 155 -3.97 17.01 -21.26
CA ASN A 155 -5.03 16.93 -22.26
C ASN A 155 -4.79 15.69 -23.13
N ASP A 156 -5.45 14.58 -22.78
CA ASP A 156 -5.27 13.28 -23.42
C ASP A 156 -6.60 12.51 -23.43
N SER A 157 -6.94 11.84 -24.53
CA SER A 157 -8.23 11.14 -24.66
C SER A 157 -8.39 9.96 -23.69
N SER A 158 -7.31 9.51 -23.05
CA SER A 158 -7.35 8.48 -22.00
C SER A 158 -7.85 8.99 -20.63
N SER A 159 -8.02 10.30 -20.41
CA SER A 159 -8.71 10.85 -19.22
C SER A 159 -10.22 10.55 -19.22
N LYS A 160 -10.80 10.35 -20.41
CA LYS A 160 -12.24 10.30 -20.66
C LYS A 160 -13.03 9.35 -19.74
N GLN A 161 -12.44 8.20 -19.37
CA GLN A 161 -13.09 7.24 -18.47
C GLN A 161 -13.23 7.77 -17.03
N GLY A 162 -12.24 8.52 -16.52
CA GLY A 162 -12.33 9.18 -15.21
C GLY A 162 -13.34 10.31 -15.23
N GLU A 163 -13.31 11.13 -16.28
CA GLU A 163 -14.24 12.25 -16.43
C GLU A 163 -15.70 11.80 -16.51
N ASP A 164 -15.98 10.64 -17.13
CA ASP A 164 -17.33 10.09 -17.21
C ASP A 164 -17.79 9.48 -15.86
N ILE A 165 -16.87 8.96 -15.03
CA ILE A 165 -17.14 8.59 -13.64
C ILE A 165 -17.48 9.82 -12.80
N LEU A 166 -16.67 10.89 -12.88
CA LEU A 166 -16.92 12.16 -12.16
C LEU A 166 -18.29 12.75 -12.54
N LYS A 167 -18.59 12.81 -13.84
CA LYS A 167 -19.89 13.29 -14.36
C LYS A 167 -21.06 12.38 -13.99
N ARG A 168 -20.83 11.11 -13.64
CA ARG A 168 -21.88 10.22 -13.10
C ARG A 168 -22.14 10.49 -11.61
N PHE A 169 -21.10 10.78 -10.81
CA PHE A 169 -21.28 11.27 -9.43
C PHE A 169 -22.04 12.62 -9.41
N GLU A 170 -21.72 13.57 -10.29
CA GLU A 170 -22.47 14.83 -10.39
C GLU A 170 -23.97 14.61 -10.68
N ARG A 171 -24.31 13.64 -11.54
CA ARG A 171 -25.70 13.29 -11.86
C ARG A 171 -26.41 12.62 -10.69
N LEU A 172 -25.74 11.71 -9.97
CA LEU A 172 -26.29 11.03 -8.81
C LEU A 172 -26.75 12.01 -7.72
N LEU A 173 -25.98 13.08 -7.50
CA LEU A 173 -26.34 14.16 -6.58
C LEU A 173 -27.60 14.91 -7.06
N ALA A 174 -27.70 15.20 -8.37
CA ALA A 174 -28.91 15.78 -8.97
C ALA A 174 -30.12 14.81 -9.00
N GLU A 175 -29.87 13.50 -8.92
CA GLU A 175 -30.86 12.43 -8.75
C GLU A 175 -31.25 12.22 -7.27
N ASN A 176 -30.67 13.00 -6.34
CA ASN A 176 -30.83 12.96 -4.87
C ASN A 176 -30.19 11.75 -4.15
N VAL A 177 -29.27 11.04 -4.81
CA VAL A 177 -28.45 10.00 -4.16
C VAL A 177 -27.35 10.68 -3.33
N SER A 178 -27.29 10.37 -2.04
CA SER A 178 -26.35 11.03 -1.11
C SER A 178 -24.95 10.44 -1.23
N VAL A 179 -23.95 11.27 -1.54
CA VAL A 179 -22.55 10.83 -1.65
C VAL A 179 -21.75 11.32 -0.43
N TYR A 180 -21.05 10.40 0.23
CA TYR A 180 -20.20 10.64 1.40
C TYR A 180 -18.76 10.23 1.07
N VAL A 181 -17.80 11.15 1.13
CA VAL A 181 -16.40 10.89 0.75
C VAL A 181 -15.46 11.14 1.92
N ALA A 182 -14.78 10.08 2.38
CA ALA A 182 -13.60 10.18 3.23
C ALA A 182 -12.35 10.23 2.33
N ALA A 183 -11.60 11.33 2.41
CA ALA A 183 -10.37 11.58 1.67
C ALA A 183 -9.21 11.90 2.62
N SER A 184 -7.96 11.65 2.21
CA SER A 184 -6.80 11.83 3.10
C SER A 184 -6.32 13.28 3.21
N ILE A 185 -5.87 13.66 4.41
CA ILE A 185 -4.82 14.66 4.63
C ILE A 185 -3.65 13.94 5.33
N PRO A 186 -2.41 14.03 4.81
CA PRO A 186 -2.02 14.65 3.54
C PRO A 186 -2.53 13.86 2.31
N THR A 187 -2.50 14.51 1.14
CA THR A 187 -2.96 13.99 -0.16
C THR A 187 -1.92 14.24 -1.25
N LEU A 188 -1.88 13.41 -2.30
CA LEU A 188 -1.03 13.63 -3.48
C LEU A 188 -1.66 14.57 -4.52
N ALA A 189 -2.99 14.73 -4.53
CA ALA A 189 -3.69 15.54 -5.52
C ALA A 189 -4.00 16.94 -4.98
N THR A 190 -2.95 17.72 -4.68
CA THR A 190 -3.07 19.09 -4.13
C THR A 190 -3.75 20.08 -5.08
N ASN A 191 -3.88 19.73 -6.37
CA ASN A 191 -4.33 20.61 -7.45
C ASN A 191 -5.60 20.10 -8.17
N SER A 192 -6.16 18.95 -7.78
CA SER A 192 -7.48 18.55 -8.30
C SER A 192 -8.56 19.46 -7.73
N THR A 193 -9.68 19.53 -8.45
CA THR A 193 -10.87 20.30 -8.08
C THR A 193 -12.11 19.41 -7.97
N ASP A 194 -11.94 18.08 -7.99
CA ASP A 194 -13.04 17.11 -8.07
C ASP A 194 -13.86 17.03 -6.78
N LEU A 195 -13.22 17.11 -5.62
CA LEU A 195 -13.91 17.05 -4.34
C LEU A 195 -14.68 18.34 -4.07
N GLU A 196 -14.08 19.48 -4.40
CA GLU A 196 -14.68 20.81 -4.33
C GLU A 196 -15.88 20.89 -5.29
N LEU A 197 -15.74 20.39 -6.52
CA LEU A 197 -16.84 20.30 -7.48
C LEU A 197 -17.99 19.43 -6.95
N LEU A 198 -17.70 18.26 -6.37
CA LEU A 198 -18.75 17.39 -5.82
C LEU A 198 -19.40 17.98 -4.57
N GLU A 199 -18.65 18.68 -3.71
CA GLU A 199 -19.17 19.41 -2.55
C GLU A 199 -20.08 20.59 -2.99
N GLU A 200 -19.72 21.33 -4.04
CA GLU A 200 -20.60 22.33 -4.69
C GLU A 200 -21.89 21.70 -5.27
N LYS A 201 -21.88 20.41 -5.62
CA LYS A 201 -23.09 19.65 -6.02
C LYS A 201 -23.86 19.03 -4.84
N GLY A 202 -23.39 19.18 -3.61
CA GLY A 202 -24.04 18.65 -2.41
C GLY A 202 -23.52 17.29 -1.90
N ALA A 203 -22.37 16.81 -2.38
CA ALA A 203 -21.69 15.69 -1.73
C ALA A 203 -21.16 16.09 -0.35
N HIS A 204 -21.22 15.18 0.61
CA HIS A 204 -20.60 15.36 1.92
C HIS A 204 -19.14 14.90 1.86
N VAL A 205 -18.20 15.84 1.79
CA VAL A 205 -16.77 15.54 1.80
C VAL A 205 -16.21 15.73 3.22
N LYS A 206 -15.39 14.78 3.68
CA LYS A 206 -14.54 14.93 4.87
C LYS A 206 -13.10 14.61 4.50
N LYS A 207 -12.21 15.57 4.73
CA LYS A 207 -10.76 15.41 4.57
C LYS A 207 -10.16 15.05 5.93
N ILE A 208 -9.77 13.79 6.09
CA ILE A 208 -9.40 13.16 7.37
C ILE A 208 -7.90 13.33 7.61
N ASP A 209 -7.50 14.00 8.70
CA ASP A 209 -6.09 14.27 9.00
C ASP A 209 -5.37 13.05 9.60
N PHE A 210 -5.08 12.07 8.75
CA PHE A 210 -4.26 10.90 9.07
C PHE A 210 -2.80 11.25 9.36
N GLY A 211 -2.32 12.39 8.84
CA GLY A 211 -1.02 12.95 9.20
C GLY A 211 -0.93 13.27 10.68
N HIS A 212 -1.97 13.91 11.24
CA HIS A 212 -2.08 14.16 12.68
C HIS A 212 -2.50 12.92 13.49
N LEU A 213 -3.52 12.19 13.05
CA LEU A 213 -4.14 11.10 13.82
C LEU A 213 -3.22 9.88 13.98
N ALA A 214 -2.42 9.56 12.98
CA ALA A 214 -1.60 8.34 12.96
C ALA A 214 -0.17 8.52 12.43
N GLY A 215 0.19 9.67 11.84
CA GLY A 215 1.49 9.88 11.19
C GLY A 215 1.59 9.24 9.80
N GLY A 216 0.45 8.99 9.14
CA GLY A 216 0.38 8.34 7.82
C GLY A 216 -0.69 8.96 6.93
N VAL A 217 -1.35 8.14 6.10
CA VAL A 217 -2.42 8.59 5.18
C VAL A 217 -3.62 7.65 5.18
N LEU A 218 -4.79 8.11 4.75
CA LEU A 218 -5.91 7.24 4.39
C LEU A 218 -5.61 6.58 3.04
N HIS A 219 -5.02 5.38 3.04
CA HIS A 219 -4.72 4.65 1.79
C HIS A 219 -5.82 3.67 1.36
N SER A 220 -6.82 3.42 2.22
CA SER A 220 -8.03 2.65 1.91
C SER A 220 -8.75 3.18 0.66
N LYS A 221 -9.19 2.25 -0.20
CA LYS A 221 -9.83 2.50 -1.49
C LYS A 221 -11.01 1.55 -1.65
N PHE A 222 -12.17 1.95 -1.16
CA PHE A 222 -13.38 1.14 -1.24
C PHE A 222 -14.63 2.01 -1.35
N TRP A 223 -15.66 1.47 -2.00
CA TRP A 223 -16.98 2.08 -2.08
C TRP A 223 -18.01 1.16 -1.42
N ILE A 224 -19.02 1.75 -0.78
CA ILE A 224 -20.23 1.06 -0.31
C ILE A 224 -21.44 1.77 -0.91
N VAL A 225 -22.19 1.07 -1.76
CA VAL A 225 -23.42 1.57 -2.39
C VAL A 225 -24.63 0.92 -1.74
N ASP A 226 -25.59 1.74 -1.32
CA ASP A 226 -26.89 1.39 -0.73
C ASP A 226 -26.82 0.36 0.41
N MET A 227 -25.71 0.35 1.17
CA MET A 227 -25.42 -0.64 2.23
C MET A 227 -25.58 -2.10 1.74
N LYS A 228 -25.22 -2.35 0.47
CA LYS A 228 -25.56 -3.59 -0.25
C LYS A 228 -24.57 -4.00 -1.34
N HIS A 229 -23.85 -3.06 -1.94
CA HIS A 229 -22.85 -3.33 -2.98
C HIS A 229 -21.50 -2.71 -2.59
N ILE A 230 -20.40 -3.36 -2.93
CA ILE A 230 -19.04 -3.01 -2.51
C ILE A 230 -18.10 -2.97 -3.72
N TYR A 231 -17.23 -1.97 -3.80
CA TYR A 231 -15.95 -2.07 -4.52
C TYR A 231 -14.79 -2.02 -3.51
N ILE A 232 -13.74 -2.81 -3.72
CA ILE A 232 -12.48 -2.73 -2.98
C ILE A 232 -11.31 -3.10 -3.91
N GLY A 233 -10.20 -2.37 -3.88
CA GLY A 233 -9.05 -2.67 -4.74
C GLY A 233 -7.93 -1.63 -4.69
N SER A 234 -6.98 -1.74 -5.61
CA SER A 234 -5.78 -0.89 -5.65
C SER A 234 -6.02 0.51 -6.22
N ALA A 235 -7.06 0.72 -7.02
CA ALA A 235 -7.28 1.99 -7.73
C ALA A 235 -7.58 3.17 -6.81
N ASN A 236 -6.88 4.29 -7.02
CA ASN A 236 -7.28 5.60 -6.51
C ASN A 236 -8.44 6.16 -7.35
N MET A 237 -9.06 7.26 -6.91
CA MET A 237 -10.07 7.99 -7.69
C MET A 237 -9.39 8.84 -8.78
N ASP A 238 -8.65 8.18 -9.66
CA ASP A 238 -7.70 8.75 -10.61
C ASP A 238 -8.03 8.28 -12.03
N TRP A 239 -8.07 9.17 -13.01
CA TRP A 239 -8.35 8.76 -14.39
C TRP A 239 -7.30 7.79 -14.94
N ARG A 240 -6.05 7.90 -14.47
CA ARG A 240 -4.95 6.99 -14.85
C ARG A 240 -5.22 5.58 -14.34
N SER A 241 -5.88 5.41 -13.19
CA SER A 241 -6.32 4.09 -12.69
C SER A 241 -7.36 3.40 -13.59
N LEU A 242 -7.98 4.12 -14.53
CA LEU A 242 -8.99 3.59 -15.45
C LEU A 242 -8.48 3.39 -16.89
N SER A 243 -7.26 3.81 -17.23
CA SER A 243 -6.73 3.70 -18.60
C SER A 243 -5.21 3.49 -18.73
N GLN A 244 -4.41 3.78 -17.70
CA GLN A 244 -2.94 3.85 -17.81
C GLN A 244 -2.19 2.99 -16.76
N VAL A 245 -2.76 2.83 -15.56
CA VAL A 245 -2.20 2.05 -14.46
C VAL A 245 -2.76 0.62 -14.49
N LYS A 246 -1.92 -0.40 -14.28
CA LYS A 246 -2.40 -1.77 -14.05
C LYS A 246 -2.92 -1.86 -12.62
N GLU A 247 -4.24 -1.90 -12.49
CA GLU A 247 -4.98 -1.96 -11.22
C GLU A 247 -5.70 -3.30 -11.07
N PHE A 248 -6.06 -3.67 -9.84
CA PHE A 248 -6.83 -4.87 -9.54
C PHE A 248 -7.71 -4.68 -8.29
N GLY A 249 -8.85 -5.38 -8.24
CA GLY A 249 -9.76 -5.37 -7.10
C GLY A 249 -10.90 -6.39 -7.25
N ALA A 250 -11.93 -6.22 -6.43
CA ALA A 250 -13.18 -6.95 -6.49
C ALA A 250 -14.39 -6.03 -6.39
N VAL A 251 -15.51 -6.48 -6.95
CA VAL A 251 -16.83 -5.92 -6.71
C VAL A 251 -17.77 -7.02 -6.21
N ILE A 252 -18.52 -6.70 -5.16
CA ILE A 252 -19.50 -7.59 -4.56
C ILE A 252 -20.87 -6.91 -4.64
N TYR A 253 -21.86 -7.56 -5.26
CA TYR A 253 -23.23 -7.06 -5.36
C TYR A 253 -24.17 -7.90 -4.48
N ASN A 254 -25.24 -7.29 -3.95
CA ASN A 254 -26.27 -7.95 -3.13
C ASN A 254 -25.71 -8.64 -1.86
N CYS A 255 -24.84 -7.95 -1.14
CA CYS A 255 -24.09 -8.48 0.00
C CYS A 255 -24.16 -7.52 1.21
N SER A 256 -25.37 -7.32 1.73
CA SER A 256 -25.64 -6.33 2.78
C SER A 256 -24.97 -6.64 4.11
N CYS A 257 -24.71 -7.92 4.45
CA CYS A 257 -23.93 -8.26 5.64
C CYS A 257 -22.48 -7.77 5.55
N LEU A 258 -21.79 -8.02 4.44
CA LEU A 258 -20.43 -7.49 4.24
C LEU A 258 -20.41 -5.97 4.07
N ALA A 259 -21.43 -5.38 3.43
CA ALA A 259 -21.51 -3.93 3.28
C ALA A 259 -21.69 -3.21 4.63
N LYS A 260 -22.46 -3.79 5.55
CA LYS A 260 -22.59 -3.32 6.94
C LYS A 260 -21.29 -3.49 7.73
N ASP A 261 -20.53 -4.56 7.53
CA ASP A 261 -19.25 -4.76 8.21
C ASP A 261 -18.17 -3.79 7.70
N LEU A 262 -18.06 -3.60 6.39
CA LEU A 262 -17.15 -2.62 5.78
C LEU A 262 -17.53 -1.18 6.14
N TRP A 263 -18.82 -0.90 6.36
CA TRP A 263 -19.28 0.41 6.83
C TRP A 263 -18.74 0.73 8.24
N LYS A 264 -18.55 -0.25 9.12
CA LYS A 264 -17.90 0.00 10.43
C LYS A 264 -16.49 0.57 10.24
N ILE A 265 -15.73 0.03 9.28
CA ILE A 265 -14.40 0.54 8.91
C ILE A 265 -14.52 1.97 8.36
N PHE A 266 -15.48 2.24 7.45
CA PHE A 266 -15.73 3.59 6.93
C PHE A 266 -16.01 4.60 8.05
N SER A 267 -16.84 4.23 9.04
CA SER A 267 -17.22 5.10 10.15
C SER A 267 -16.03 5.47 11.04
N THR A 268 -15.04 4.58 11.24
CA THR A 268 -13.79 4.95 11.97
C THR A 268 -13.04 6.10 11.30
N TYR A 269 -13.09 6.21 9.97
CA TYR A 269 -12.50 7.33 9.23
C TYR A 269 -13.44 8.54 9.24
N TRP A 270 -14.72 8.32 8.96
CA TRP A 270 -15.71 9.37 8.79
C TRP A 270 -15.92 10.18 10.07
N ASP A 271 -16.04 9.52 11.21
CA ASP A 271 -16.38 10.18 12.47
C ASP A 271 -15.18 10.90 13.10
N LEU A 272 -13.94 10.50 12.77
CA LEU A 272 -12.73 11.27 13.07
C LEU A 272 -12.40 12.36 12.03
N GLY A 273 -13.26 12.57 11.04
CA GLY A 273 -13.13 13.64 10.05
C GLY A 273 -13.58 15.03 10.52
N HIS A 274 -13.38 15.36 11.79
CA HIS A 274 -13.67 16.70 12.35
C HIS A 274 -12.39 17.36 12.91
N PRO A 275 -12.34 18.70 13.02
CA PRO A 275 -11.19 19.38 13.62
C PRO A 275 -10.87 18.86 15.03
N ASN A 276 -9.59 18.71 15.33
CA ASN A 276 -9.08 18.21 16.62
C ASN A 276 -9.67 16.86 17.07
N ALA A 277 -10.02 15.98 16.12
CA ALA A 277 -10.36 14.60 16.42
C ALA A 277 -9.16 13.86 17.04
N THR A 278 -9.45 12.90 17.92
CA THR A 278 -8.47 11.99 18.50
C THR A 278 -8.99 10.56 18.40
N ILE A 279 -8.09 9.59 18.25
CA ILE A 279 -8.46 8.17 18.20
C ILE A 279 -8.96 7.75 19.60
N PRO A 280 -10.19 7.22 19.74
CA PRO A 280 -10.71 6.76 21.02
C PRO A 280 -10.04 5.45 21.45
N LEU A 281 -9.74 5.34 22.75
CA LEU A 281 -9.14 4.15 23.35
C LEU A 281 -9.90 3.78 24.64
N PRO A 282 -10.68 2.67 24.67
CA PRO A 282 -11.04 1.82 23.53
C PRO A 282 -11.97 2.53 22.52
N TRP A 283 -12.09 1.95 21.32
CA TRP A 283 -13.16 2.32 20.38
C TRP A 283 -14.55 1.97 20.96
N PRO A 284 -15.59 2.79 20.75
CA PRO A 284 -16.95 2.46 21.17
C PRO A 284 -17.53 1.21 20.47
N LEU A 285 -18.38 0.46 21.18
CA LEU A 285 -18.87 -0.86 20.74
C LEU A 285 -19.65 -0.88 19.42
N ASN A 286 -20.16 0.27 18.95
CA ASN A 286 -20.85 0.36 17.66
C ASN A 286 -19.90 0.24 16.44
N TYR A 287 -18.58 0.35 16.65
CA TYR A 287 -17.57 0.11 15.61
C TYR A 287 -17.01 -1.33 15.66
N SER A 288 -17.14 -2.04 16.78
CA SER A 288 -16.67 -3.43 17.00
C SER A 288 -17.33 -4.44 16.07
N THR A 289 -16.71 -5.60 15.80
CA THR A 289 -17.31 -6.65 14.97
C THR A 289 -16.96 -8.08 15.37
N HIS A 290 -17.89 -9.00 15.12
CA HIS A 290 -17.68 -10.44 15.27
C HIS A 290 -17.17 -11.10 13.97
N ILE A 291 -17.18 -10.38 12.84
CA ILE A 291 -16.72 -10.88 11.52
C ILE A 291 -15.20 -10.69 11.42
N ASN A 292 -14.44 -11.76 11.63
CA ASN A 292 -12.98 -11.73 11.74
C ASN A 292 -12.33 -13.04 11.26
N MET A 293 -11.01 -13.20 11.40
CA MET A 293 -10.32 -14.41 10.92
C MET A 293 -10.67 -15.71 11.66
N HIS A 294 -11.10 -15.63 12.92
CA HIS A 294 -11.53 -16.79 13.72
C HIS A 294 -13.01 -17.10 13.47
N GLN A 295 -13.84 -16.07 13.37
CA GLN A 295 -15.28 -16.11 13.07
C GLN A 295 -15.58 -15.40 11.73
N PRO A 296 -15.12 -15.93 10.57
CA PRO A 296 -15.37 -15.31 9.27
C PRO A 296 -16.82 -15.55 8.83
N LEU A 297 -17.44 -14.53 8.21
CA LEU A 297 -18.82 -14.60 7.74
C LEU A 297 -18.95 -15.71 6.69
N GLU A 298 -19.87 -16.65 6.91
CA GLU A 298 -20.27 -17.63 5.89
C GLU A 298 -21.35 -17.02 4.99
N VAL A 299 -21.13 -17.03 3.67
CA VAL A 299 -22.03 -16.39 2.70
C VAL A 299 -21.87 -17.04 1.32
N GLU A 300 -22.90 -17.00 0.48
CA GLU A 300 -22.83 -17.49 -0.89
C GLU A 300 -22.29 -16.42 -1.86
N PHE A 301 -21.10 -16.63 -2.43
CA PHE A 301 -20.56 -15.82 -3.53
C PHE A 301 -20.74 -16.57 -4.85
N ASN A 302 -21.60 -16.08 -5.74
CA ASN A 302 -22.05 -16.79 -6.95
C ASN A 302 -22.63 -18.19 -6.63
N GLY A 303 -23.13 -18.36 -5.40
CA GLY A 303 -23.54 -19.62 -4.79
C GLY A 303 -22.46 -20.68 -4.57
N ILE A 304 -21.20 -20.25 -4.41
CA ILE A 304 -20.17 -21.04 -3.74
C ILE A 304 -20.14 -20.58 -2.28
N LEU A 305 -20.28 -21.52 -1.33
CA LEU A 305 -20.16 -21.23 0.10
C LEU A 305 -18.75 -20.69 0.39
N THR A 306 -18.72 -19.51 0.98
CA THR A 306 -17.53 -18.67 1.11
C THR A 306 -17.41 -18.19 2.54
N LYS A 307 -16.21 -18.32 3.14
CA LYS A 307 -15.83 -17.61 4.36
C LYS A 307 -15.14 -16.31 3.96
N ALA A 308 -15.67 -15.18 4.40
CA ALA A 308 -15.16 -13.86 4.08
C ALA A 308 -15.09 -12.95 5.32
N TYR A 309 -14.09 -12.08 5.37
CA TYR A 309 -13.95 -11.01 6.37
C TYR A 309 -13.08 -9.88 5.82
N PHE A 310 -13.15 -8.71 6.47
CA PHE A 310 -12.24 -7.60 6.21
C PHE A 310 -11.21 -7.46 7.33
N SER A 311 -9.97 -7.21 6.94
CA SER A 311 -8.88 -6.76 7.80
C SER A 311 -8.62 -5.26 7.64
N ALA A 312 -8.02 -4.61 8.62
CA ALA A 312 -7.72 -3.17 8.59
C ALA A 312 -6.33 -2.81 9.12
N SER A 313 -5.84 -1.64 8.71
CA SER A 313 -4.66 -0.95 9.24
C SER A 313 -5.02 0.52 9.52
N PRO A 314 -4.23 1.23 10.35
CA PRO A 314 -3.30 0.67 11.34
C PRO A 314 -4.08 0.07 12.54
N PRO A 315 -3.41 -0.61 13.49
CA PRO A 315 -4.07 -1.13 14.70
C PRO A 315 -4.87 -0.10 15.49
N ALA A 316 -4.43 1.16 15.52
CA ALA A 316 -5.17 2.25 16.16
C ALA A 316 -6.56 2.53 15.51
N PHE A 317 -6.78 2.11 14.26
CA PHE A 317 -8.07 2.14 13.55
C PHE A 317 -8.72 0.74 13.45
N CYS A 318 -8.35 -0.19 14.33
CA CYS A 318 -9.00 -1.49 14.48
C CYS A 318 -9.82 -1.54 15.79
N PRO A 319 -11.14 -1.24 15.73
CA PRO A 319 -12.07 -1.54 16.81
C PRO A 319 -12.06 -3.02 17.19
N GLU A 320 -12.56 -3.31 18.39
CA GLU A 320 -12.62 -4.66 18.96
C GLU A 320 -13.15 -5.71 17.96
N GLY A 321 -12.41 -6.81 17.85
CA GLY A 321 -12.69 -7.91 16.93
C GLY A 321 -12.30 -7.68 15.46
N ARG A 322 -11.94 -6.47 15.02
CA ARG A 322 -11.40 -6.26 13.66
C ARG A 322 -10.00 -6.87 13.54
N THR A 323 -9.80 -7.79 12.60
CA THR A 323 -8.48 -8.38 12.34
C THR A 323 -7.50 -7.35 11.78
N ASN A 324 -6.32 -7.22 12.40
CA ASN A 324 -5.21 -6.42 11.89
C ASN A 324 -4.68 -6.96 10.54
N ASP A 325 -4.47 -6.09 9.54
CA ASP A 325 -4.11 -6.48 8.17
C ASP A 325 -2.76 -7.21 8.07
N LEU A 326 -1.78 -6.78 8.85
CA LEU A 326 -0.49 -7.48 8.97
C LEU A 326 -0.66 -8.93 9.46
N PHE A 327 -1.49 -9.13 10.49
CA PHE A 327 -1.75 -10.44 11.08
C PHE A 327 -2.55 -11.34 10.14
N ALA A 328 -3.50 -10.78 9.39
CA ALA A 328 -4.19 -11.49 8.31
C ALA A 328 -3.20 -11.95 7.22
N ILE A 329 -2.31 -11.08 6.74
CA ILE A 329 -1.31 -11.42 5.71
C ILE A 329 -0.36 -12.52 6.19
N THR A 330 0.26 -12.37 7.37
CA THR A 330 1.22 -13.37 7.88
C THR A 330 0.54 -14.70 8.20
N SER A 331 -0.69 -14.68 8.70
CA SER A 331 -1.51 -15.89 8.91
C SER A 331 -1.82 -16.61 7.59
N ILE A 332 -2.20 -15.90 6.54
CA ILE A 332 -2.47 -16.49 5.21
C ILE A 332 -1.19 -17.10 4.61
N ILE A 333 -0.02 -16.48 4.82
CA ILE A 333 1.27 -17.03 4.39
C ILE A 333 1.62 -18.31 5.17
N SER A 334 1.39 -18.35 6.48
CA SER A 334 1.67 -19.52 7.32
C SER A 334 0.67 -20.67 7.15
N GLU A 335 -0.58 -20.38 6.78
CA GLU A 335 -1.59 -21.40 6.50
C GLU A 335 -1.32 -22.17 5.19
N ALA A 336 -0.65 -21.55 4.22
CA ALA A 336 -0.40 -22.09 2.87
C ALA A 336 0.35 -23.44 2.90
N ARG A 337 0.07 -24.32 1.93
CA ARG A 337 0.64 -25.69 1.86
C ARG A 337 1.18 -26.08 0.50
N LYS A 338 0.99 -25.27 -0.55
CA LYS A 338 1.54 -25.51 -1.90
C LYS A 338 2.19 -24.26 -2.47
N PHE A 339 1.52 -23.11 -2.42
CA PHE A 339 2.08 -21.86 -2.96
C PHE A 339 1.60 -20.61 -2.22
N VAL A 340 2.40 -19.55 -2.31
CA VAL A 340 2.04 -18.16 -2.03
C VAL A 340 2.51 -17.32 -3.22
N TYR A 341 1.55 -16.76 -3.97
CA TYR A 341 1.80 -15.87 -5.09
C TYR A 341 1.35 -14.44 -4.71
N VAL A 342 2.20 -13.44 -4.96
CA VAL A 342 2.01 -12.06 -4.49
C VAL A 342 2.22 -11.09 -5.63
N SER A 343 1.27 -10.19 -5.90
CA SER A 343 1.49 -9.02 -6.76
C SER A 343 1.28 -7.73 -5.98
N VAL A 344 2.36 -6.99 -5.80
CA VAL A 344 2.40 -5.71 -5.06
C VAL A 344 3.16 -4.66 -5.86
N MET A 345 2.81 -3.39 -5.68
CA MET A 345 3.55 -2.28 -6.25
C MET A 345 4.97 -2.20 -5.67
N GLU A 346 5.11 -2.29 -4.34
CA GLU A 346 6.37 -2.12 -3.63
C GLU A 346 6.54 -3.15 -2.50
N TYR A 347 7.79 -3.50 -2.20
CA TYR A 347 8.19 -4.48 -1.20
C TYR A 347 9.46 -4.03 -0.46
N PHE A 348 9.34 -3.73 0.82
CA PHE A 348 10.44 -3.29 1.69
C PHE A 348 10.29 -3.91 3.09
N PRO A 349 11.25 -4.75 3.54
CA PRO A 349 11.31 -5.21 4.92
C PRO A 349 11.92 -4.12 5.84
N THR A 350 11.52 -2.87 5.65
CA THR A 350 11.97 -1.68 6.37
C THR A 350 10.85 -0.64 6.47
N SER A 351 11.06 0.40 7.26
CA SER A 351 10.26 1.63 7.17
C SER A 351 10.59 2.43 5.91
N ARG A 352 9.62 3.20 5.42
CA ARG A 352 9.71 4.05 4.22
C ARG A 352 9.56 5.53 4.51
N PHE A 353 8.68 5.89 5.44
CA PHE A 353 8.32 7.28 5.73
C PHE A 353 8.69 7.68 7.15
N ILE A 354 8.79 6.73 8.07
CA ILE A 354 9.44 6.90 9.38
C ILE A 354 10.97 6.97 9.20
N HIS A 355 11.59 7.96 9.86
CA HIS A 355 13.04 8.18 9.87
C HIS A 355 13.58 8.24 11.31
N PRO A 356 14.78 7.69 11.60
CA PRO A 356 15.67 6.96 10.69
C PRO A 356 15.05 5.66 10.15
N GLU A 357 15.49 5.19 8.97
CA GLU A 357 15.03 3.91 8.40
C GLU A 357 15.39 2.76 9.35
N ARG A 358 14.41 1.90 9.67
CA ARG A 358 14.59 0.74 10.54
C ARG A 358 14.21 -0.56 9.83
N TYR A 359 14.80 -1.67 10.27
CA TYR A 359 14.49 -3.01 9.75
C TYR A 359 13.16 -3.52 10.32
N TRP A 360 12.29 -4.01 9.44
CA TRP A 360 10.96 -4.51 9.77
C TRP A 360 10.73 -5.86 9.05
N PRO A 361 10.96 -6.99 9.74
CA PRO A 361 11.06 -8.29 9.08
C PRO A 361 9.72 -9.01 8.86
N ALA A 362 8.58 -8.50 9.35
CA ALA A 362 7.38 -9.30 9.60
C ALA A 362 6.91 -10.17 8.42
N ILE A 363 6.69 -9.56 7.24
CA ILE A 363 6.25 -10.30 6.04
C ILE A 363 7.41 -11.08 5.39
N ASP A 364 8.63 -10.53 5.41
CA ASP A 364 9.82 -11.19 4.84
C ASP A 364 10.13 -12.51 5.58
N ASN A 365 10.10 -12.49 6.93
CA ASN A 365 10.19 -13.68 7.76
C ASN A 365 9.08 -14.68 7.48
N ALA A 366 7.83 -14.24 7.30
CA ALA A 366 6.73 -15.15 6.96
C ALA A 366 6.95 -15.87 5.61
N LEU A 367 7.40 -15.14 4.59
CA LEU A 367 7.74 -15.70 3.27
C LEU A 367 8.93 -16.67 3.35
N ARG A 368 9.99 -16.31 4.08
CA ARG A 368 11.16 -17.19 4.31
C ARG A 368 10.77 -18.46 5.07
N ARG A 369 9.97 -18.33 6.14
CA ARG A 369 9.44 -19.46 6.92
C ARG A 369 8.63 -20.42 6.04
N ALA A 370 7.69 -19.91 5.25
CA ALA A 370 6.87 -20.74 4.36
C ALA A 370 7.71 -21.53 3.33
N ALA A 371 8.77 -20.91 2.78
CA ALA A 371 9.68 -21.57 1.84
C ALA A 371 10.56 -22.65 2.48
N PHE A 372 11.06 -22.44 3.70
CA PHE A 372 12.00 -23.35 4.37
C PHE A 372 11.32 -24.43 5.23
N GLU A 373 10.37 -24.05 6.09
CA GLU A 373 9.73 -24.97 7.04
C GLU A 373 8.63 -25.79 6.34
N TYR A 374 7.83 -25.13 5.49
CA TYR A 374 6.64 -25.73 4.87
C TYR A 374 6.81 -26.09 3.38
N ARG A 375 7.97 -25.80 2.78
CA ARG A 375 8.31 -26.08 1.35
C ARG A 375 7.31 -25.49 0.34
N VAL A 376 6.67 -24.39 0.73
CA VAL A 376 5.66 -23.69 -0.07
C VAL A 376 6.35 -22.92 -1.21
N GLN A 377 5.85 -23.01 -2.44
CA GLN A 377 6.38 -22.24 -3.56
C GLN A 377 6.03 -20.76 -3.43
N ILE A 378 7.04 -19.91 -3.31
CA ILE A 378 6.89 -18.46 -3.23
C ILE A 378 7.10 -17.84 -4.62
N ARG A 379 6.17 -16.99 -5.07
CA ARG A 379 6.33 -16.14 -6.27
C ARG A 379 5.96 -14.69 -5.96
N LEU A 380 6.91 -13.76 -6.04
CA LEU A 380 6.65 -12.31 -5.94
C LEU A 380 6.76 -11.65 -7.32
N LEU A 381 5.67 -10.99 -7.74
CA LEU A 381 5.56 -10.22 -8.98
C LEU A 381 5.41 -8.73 -8.63
N VAL A 382 6.55 -8.07 -8.44
CA VAL A 382 6.63 -6.70 -7.91
C VAL A 382 6.75 -5.69 -9.04
N SER A 383 6.14 -4.52 -8.91
CA SER A 383 6.23 -3.49 -9.95
C SER A 383 7.66 -2.97 -10.12
N CYS A 384 8.06 -2.69 -11.37
CA CYS A 384 9.14 -1.72 -11.61
C CYS A 384 8.74 -0.71 -12.68
N TRP A 385 8.97 0.55 -12.37
CA TRP A 385 8.61 1.71 -13.19
C TRP A 385 9.66 2.80 -13.04
N THR A 386 9.55 3.89 -13.81
CA THR A 386 10.48 5.03 -13.79
C THR A 386 10.59 5.77 -12.45
N HIS A 387 9.65 5.53 -11.53
CA HIS A 387 9.64 6.11 -10.18
C HIS A 387 9.90 5.08 -9.07
N SER A 388 10.23 3.81 -9.39
CA SER A 388 10.67 2.84 -8.38
C SER A 388 11.87 3.36 -7.60
N ASP A 389 11.86 3.20 -6.28
CA ASP A 389 13.08 3.33 -5.49
C ASP A 389 13.99 2.10 -5.76
N PRO A 390 15.22 2.31 -6.26
CA PRO A 390 16.12 1.22 -6.65
C PRO A 390 16.58 0.36 -5.46
N ALA A 391 16.44 0.83 -4.20
CA ALA A 391 16.79 0.06 -3.02
C ALA A 391 15.93 -1.22 -2.87
N MET A 392 14.69 -1.20 -3.38
CA MET A 392 13.80 -2.36 -3.45
C MET A 392 14.48 -3.60 -4.06
N LEU A 393 15.33 -3.38 -5.07
CA LEU A 393 16.00 -4.46 -5.80
C LEU A 393 16.97 -5.25 -4.92
N TYR A 394 17.54 -4.67 -3.85
CA TYR A 394 18.40 -5.41 -2.91
C TYR A 394 17.58 -6.39 -2.07
N TYR A 395 16.43 -5.97 -1.56
CA TYR A 395 15.52 -6.81 -0.78
C TYR A 395 14.94 -7.96 -1.63
N LEU A 396 14.51 -7.66 -2.86
CA LEU A 396 14.02 -8.65 -3.81
C LEU A 396 15.10 -9.68 -4.21
N ARG A 397 16.36 -9.24 -4.37
CA ARG A 397 17.51 -10.14 -4.59
C ARG A 397 17.82 -11.00 -3.36
N SER A 398 17.77 -10.42 -2.15
CA SER A 398 17.96 -11.13 -0.87
C SER A 398 16.93 -12.25 -0.65
N LEU A 399 15.66 -12.01 -1.01
CA LEU A 399 14.62 -13.03 -0.93
C LEU A 399 14.82 -14.11 -2.02
N ARG A 400 15.12 -13.73 -3.27
CA ARG A 400 15.35 -14.70 -4.36
C ARG A 400 16.59 -15.59 -4.14
N ALA A 401 17.65 -15.08 -3.51
CA ALA A 401 18.89 -15.82 -3.27
C ALA A 401 18.71 -17.12 -2.46
N LEU A 402 17.55 -17.28 -1.80
CA LEU A 402 17.16 -18.48 -1.06
C LEU A 402 16.76 -19.67 -1.93
N ASN A 403 16.48 -19.44 -3.22
CA ASN A 403 15.95 -20.47 -4.12
C ASN A 403 16.97 -21.60 -4.37
N ASN A 404 16.75 -22.73 -3.71
CA ASN A 404 17.61 -23.90 -3.77
C ASN A 404 16.79 -25.16 -4.13
N PRO A 405 16.71 -25.53 -5.42
CA PRO A 405 15.99 -26.72 -5.88
C PRO A 405 16.51 -28.03 -5.25
N HIS A 406 17.81 -28.14 -4.97
CA HIS A 406 18.40 -29.32 -4.32
C HIS A 406 17.95 -29.49 -2.86
N ALA A 407 17.54 -28.40 -2.20
CA ALA A 407 16.96 -28.41 -0.87
C ALA A 407 15.41 -28.32 -0.89
N HIS A 408 14.77 -28.46 -2.05
CA HIS A 408 13.34 -28.26 -2.26
C HIS A 408 12.80 -26.90 -1.75
N ILE A 409 13.59 -25.83 -1.94
CA ILE A 409 13.21 -24.45 -1.60
C ILE A 409 12.95 -23.69 -2.90
N SER A 410 11.71 -23.25 -3.12
CA SER A 410 11.29 -22.55 -4.35
C SER A 410 10.87 -21.11 -4.04
N VAL A 411 11.70 -20.14 -4.41
CA VAL A 411 11.47 -18.70 -4.19
C VAL A 411 11.80 -17.94 -5.46
N SER A 412 10.77 -17.58 -6.23
CA SER A 412 10.92 -16.86 -7.49
C SER A 412 10.49 -15.41 -7.35
N VAL A 413 11.25 -14.48 -7.94
CA VAL A 413 10.92 -13.05 -7.94
C VAL A 413 11.10 -12.48 -9.34
N LYS A 414 10.06 -11.80 -9.83
CA LYS A 414 10.02 -11.09 -11.11
C LYS A 414 9.58 -9.64 -10.91
N LEU A 415 10.02 -8.78 -11.83
CA LEU A 415 9.57 -7.40 -11.96
C LEU A 415 8.50 -7.32 -13.05
N PHE A 416 7.34 -6.73 -12.75
CA PHE A 416 6.33 -6.41 -13.75
C PHE A 416 6.53 -4.97 -14.23
N ILE A 417 6.76 -4.79 -15.52
CA ILE A 417 7.06 -3.49 -16.14
C ILE A 417 5.97 -3.16 -17.15
N VAL A 418 5.24 -2.07 -16.91
CA VAL A 418 4.26 -1.51 -17.86
C VAL A 418 5.02 -0.59 -18.81
N PRO A 419 5.17 -0.91 -20.12
CA PRO A 419 5.98 -0.07 -21.00
C PRO A 419 5.34 1.31 -21.20
N VAL A 420 6.18 2.35 -21.27
CA VAL A 420 5.76 3.74 -21.40
C VAL A 420 5.31 4.06 -22.82
N MET A 421 6.06 3.57 -23.81
CA MET A 421 5.77 3.75 -25.24
C MET A 421 5.52 5.22 -25.60
N ASN A 422 4.35 5.57 -26.13
CA ASN A 422 3.94 6.92 -26.52
C ASN A 422 3.29 7.73 -25.37
N HIS A 423 3.08 7.14 -24.19
CA HIS A 423 2.37 7.76 -23.06
C HIS A 423 3.28 8.62 -22.16
N THR A 424 4.39 9.16 -22.69
CA THR A 424 5.38 9.94 -21.94
C THR A 424 4.85 11.28 -21.42
N ASN A 425 3.72 11.76 -21.96
CA ASN A 425 2.98 12.93 -21.51
C ASN A 425 2.18 12.70 -20.22
N ILE A 426 2.03 11.45 -19.76
CA ILE A 426 1.16 11.09 -18.63
C ILE A 426 2.01 10.75 -17.40
N PRO A 427 2.22 11.69 -16.46
CA PRO A 427 3.02 11.45 -15.28
C PRO A 427 2.37 10.38 -14.40
N HIS A 428 3.21 9.49 -13.85
CA HIS A 428 2.84 8.37 -12.98
C HIS A 428 1.82 7.35 -13.54
N GLY A 429 1.45 7.39 -14.82
CA GLY A 429 0.45 6.47 -15.37
C GLY A 429 0.93 5.02 -15.50
N ARG A 430 2.16 4.81 -15.98
CA ARG A 430 2.60 3.52 -16.52
C ARG A 430 3.27 2.65 -15.44
N VAL A 431 2.45 2.00 -14.60
CA VAL A 431 2.89 1.22 -13.43
C VAL A 431 1.97 0.05 -13.13
N ASN A 432 2.50 -1.04 -12.54
CA ASN A 432 1.68 -2.03 -11.84
C ASN A 432 1.43 -1.58 -10.40
N HIS A 433 0.16 -1.34 -10.08
CA HIS A 433 -0.28 -0.80 -8.80
C HIS A 433 -1.06 -1.83 -7.96
N ASN A 434 -1.25 -3.06 -8.44
CA ASN A 434 -1.86 -4.18 -7.70
C ASN A 434 -1.39 -4.25 -6.23
N LYS A 435 -2.28 -4.69 -5.32
CA LYS A 435 -1.92 -5.24 -3.99
C LYS A 435 -2.79 -6.46 -3.69
N TYR A 436 -2.33 -7.65 -4.09
CA TYR A 436 -3.04 -8.90 -3.82
C TYR A 436 -2.09 -10.07 -3.55
N MET A 437 -2.61 -11.08 -2.86
CA MET A 437 -1.94 -12.35 -2.60
C MET A 437 -2.92 -13.50 -2.80
N VAL A 438 -2.42 -14.64 -3.29
CA VAL A 438 -3.22 -15.85 -3.48
C VAL A 438 -2.40 -17.09 -3.12
N THR A 439 -3.04 -18.01 -2.40
CA THR A 439 -2.46 -19.28 -1.93
C THR A 439 -3.28 -20.46 -2.44
N ASP A 440 -2.93 -21.69 -2.04
CA ASP A 440 -3.74 -22.89 -2.30
C ASP A 440 -5.05 -22.97 -1.49
N LYS A 441 -5.39 -21.92 -0.73
CA LYS A 441 -6.57 -21.87 0.15
C LYS A 441 -7.34 -20.53 0.13
N VAL A 442 -6.64 -19.42 -0.08
CA VAL A 442 -7.15 -18.07 0.19
C VAL A 442 -6.82 -17.10 -0.95
N ALA A 443 -7.75 -16.21 -1.25
CA ALA A 443 -7.49 -14.96 -1.97
C ALA A 443 -7.51 -13.78 -0.98
N TYR A 444 -6.49 -12.94 -1.05
CA TYR A 444 -6.39 -11.66 -0.34
C TYR A 444 -6.33 -10.53 -1.37
N ILE A 445 -7.20 -9.53 -1.23
CA ILE A 445 -7.29 -8.36 -2.11
C ILE A 445 -7.27 -7.13 -1.21
N GLY A 446 -6.26 -6.26 -1.33
CA GLY A 446 -6.09 -5.15 -0.38
C GLY A 446 -5.60 -3.84 -1.01
N THR A 447 -5.30 -2.88 -0.14
CA THR A 447 -4.91 -1.51 -0.53
C THR A 447 -3.46 -1.17 -0.23
N SER A 448 -2.76 -2.00 0.55
CA SER A 448 -1.48 -1.68 1.20
C SER A 448 -0.26 -2.22 0.42
N ASN A 449 0.74 -1.37 0.18
CA ASN A 449 2.05 -1.84 -0.27
C ASN A 449 2.77 -2.54 0.90
N TRP A 450 3.79 -3.36 0.63
CA TRP A 450 4.39 -4.20 1.65
C TRP A 450 5.64 -3.53 2.25
N SER A 451 5.43 -2.53 3.11
CA SER A 451 6.43 -1.93 4.02
C SER A 451 5.81 -1.57 5.37
N GLU A 452 6.62 -1.31 6.38
CA GLU A 452 6.16 -1.16 7.77
C GLU A 452 5.01 -0.14 7.95
N ASP A 453 5.15 1.03 7.35
CA ASP A 453 4.27 2.19 7.50
C ASP A 453 2.81 1.87 7.12
N TYR A 454 2.61 1.07 6.07
CA TYR A 454 1.31 0.58 5.58
C TYR A 454 0.57 -0.34 6.57
N PHE A 455 1.22 -0.73 7.66
CA PHE A 455 0.64 -1.55 8.72
C PHE A 455 0.65 -0.87 10.10
N ILE A 456 1.37 0.24 10.30
CA ILE A 456 1.47 0.90 11.63
C ILE A 456 1.02 2.36 11.67
N ASN A 457 1.05 3.12 10.58
CA ASN A 457 0.63 4.53 10.55
C ASN A 457 -0.40 4.86 9.45
N THR A 458 -0.44 4.06 8.38
CA THR A 458 -1.23 4.33 7.19
C THR A 458 -2.47 3.43 7.15
N ALA A 459 -3.63 4.03 6.92
CA ALA A 459 -4.89 3.29 6.88
C ALA A 459 -5.03 2.47 5.61
N GLY A 460 -5.43 1.21 5.78
CA GLY A 460 -5.63 0.26 4.70
C GLY A 460 -6.71 -0.75 5.05
N VAL A 461 -7.16 -1.49 4.03
CA VAL A 461 -8.14 -2.56 4.17
C VAL A 461 -7.75 -3.75 3.29
N GLY A 462 -7.98 -4.96 3.80
CA GLY A 462 -7.89 -6.20 3.06
C GLY A 462 -9.24 -6.93 3.06
N LEU A 463 -9.59 -7.55 1.93
CA LEU A 463 -10.69 -8.52 1.80
C LEU A 463 -10.08 -9.92 1.70
N ILE A 464 -10.44 -10.79 2.64
CA ILE A 464 -10.02 -12.18 2.69
C ILE A 464 -11.16 -13.08 2.23
N ILE A 465 -10.87 -14.03 1.34
CA ILE A 465 -11.85 -14.94 0.74
C ILE A 465 -11.31 -16.38 0.79
N LYS A 466 -12.04 -17.28 1.46
CA LYS A 466 -11.72 -18.71 1.60
C LYS A 466 -12.94 -19.53 1.13
N GLN A 467 -12.77 -20.30 0.05
CA GLN A 467 -13.86 -21.07 -0.59
C GLN A 467 -13.57 -22.57 -0.56
N ASN A 468 -14.56 -23.38 -0.23
CA ASN A 468 -14.44 -24.83 -0.27
C ASN A 468 -14.66 -25.35 -1.70
N SER A 469 -13.67 -26.04 -2.24
CA SER A 469 -13.65 -26.56 -3.63
C SER A 469 -14.56 -27.78 -3.87
N THR A 470 -15.33 -28.21 -2.86
CA THR A 470 -16.13 -29.45 -2.89
C THR A 470 -17.42 -29.34 -3.72
N ASN A 471 -17.88 -28.14 -4.10
CA ASN A 471 -19.13 -27.97 -4.84
C ASN A 471 -18.96 -28.18 -6.36
N LEU A 472 -18.66 -29.43 -6.74
CA LEU A 472 -18.37 -29.89 -8.11
C LEU A 472 -19.53 -29.71 -9.12
N GLN A 473 -20.71 -29.25 -8.70
CA GLN A 473 -21.89 -29.11 -9.55
C GLN A 473 -21.92 -27.81 -10.37
N ARG A 474 -21.07 -26.83 -10.06
CA ARG A 474 -21.07 -25.50 -10.72
C ARG A 474 -19.92 -25.35 -11.72
N ARG A 475 -20.19 -24.73 -12.88
CA ARG A 475 -19.20 -24.47 -13.95
C ARG A 475 -18.21 -23.33 -13.65
N GLN A 476 -18.22 -22.77 -12.45
CA GLN A 476 -17.44 -21.58 -12.09
C GLN A 476 -16.30 -21.95 -11.14
N LEU A 477 -15.08 -21.56 -11.48
CA LEU A 477 -13.90 -21.78 -10.64
C LEU A 477 -14.02 -21.00 -9.32
N PRO A 478 -13.46 -21.52 -8.21
CA PRO A 478 -13.27 -20.74 -6.98
C PRO A 478 -12.50 -19.44 -7.26
N ILE A 479 -12.81 -18.39 -6.50
CA ILE A 479 -12.21 -17.04 -6.65
C ILE A 479 -10.69 -17.09 -6.48
N GLN A 480 -10.20 -17.98 -5.60
CA GLN A 480 -8.77 -18.22 -5.40
C GLN A 480 -8.10 -18.81 -6.67
N GLU A 481 -8.70 -19.78 -7.37
CA GLU A 481 -8.15 -20.25 -8.66
C GLU A 481 -8.31 -19.20 -9.78
N GLN A 482 -9.39 -18.38 -9.78
CA GLN A 482 -9.53 -17.26 -10.72
C GLN A 482 -8.41 -16.22 -10.55
N LEU A 483 -8.09 -15.85 -9.30
CA LEU A 483 -7.01 -14.91 -8.98
C LEU A 483 -5.63 -15.49 -9.28
N LYS A 484 -5.41 -16.77 -8.98
CA LYS A 484 -4.20 -17.50 -9.35
C LYS A 484 -4.01 -17.54 -10.87
N HIS A 485 -5.06 -17.78 -11.67
CA HIS A 485 -4.97 -17.69 -13.14
C HIS A 485 -4.61 -16.28 -13.64
N LEU A 486 -5.15 -15.22 -13.01
CA LEU A 486 -4.77 -13.84 -13.32
C LEU A 486 -3.29 -13.56 -12.97
N PHE A 487 -2.83 -14.04 -11.82
CA PHE A 487 -1.41 -13.99 -11.46
C PHE A 487 -0.53 -14.74 -12.45
N GLU A 488 -0.92 -15.97 -12.85
CA GLU A 488 -0.12 -16.79 -13.77
C GLU A 488 -0.15 -16.24 -15.21
N ARG A 489 -1.20 -15.53 -15.63
CA ARG A 489 -1.17 -14.69 -16.84
C ARG A 489 -0.11 -13.61 -16.74
N ASP A 490 -0.15 -12.80 -15.68
CA ASP A 490 0.76 -11.66 -15.52
C ASP A 490 2.21 -12.14 -15.38
N TRP A 491 2.46 -13.20 -14.60
CA TRP A 491 3.75 -13.84 -14.36
C TRP A 491 4.41 -14.43 -15.60
N ASN A 492 3.63 -15.02 -16.51
CA ASN A 492 4.12 -15.62 -17.76
C ASN A 492 4.12 -14.63 -18.94
N SER A 493 3.57 -13.43 -18.76
CA SER A 493 3.57 -12.40 -19.80
C SER A 493 4.98 -11.87 -20.11
N LYS A 494 5.14 -11.31 -21.32
CA LYS A 494 6.35 -10.56 -21.75
C LYS A 494 6.67 -9.32 -20.88
N TYR A 495 5.76 -8.93 -19.98
CA TYR A 495 5.91 -7.79 -19.07
C TYR A 495 6.53 -8.19 -17.72
N ALA A 496 6.63 -9.50 -17.43
CA ALA A 496 7.19 -10.04 -16.19
C ALA A 496 8.64 -10.53 -16.40
N VAL A 497 9.59 -9.65 -16.07
CA VAL A 497 11.04 -9.75 -16.31
C VAL A 497 11.75 -10.33 -15.08
N ASN A 498 12.86 -11.07 -15.26
CA ASN A 498 13.62 -11.60 -14.12
C ASN A 498 14.56 -10.53 -13.51
N LEU A 499 14.98 -10.70 -12.25
CA LEU A 499 15.84 -9.72 -11.54
C LEU A 499 17.26 -9.55 -12.13
N GLU A 500 17.73 -10.48 -12.95
CA GLU A 500 18.98 -10.35 -13.72
C GLU A 500 18.78 -9.43 -14.94
N ASP A 501 17.70 -9.66 -15.69
CA ASP A 501 17.40 -9.02 -16.97
C ASP A 501 16.98 -7.54 -16.83
N VAL A 502 16.88 -7.04 -15.60
CA VAL A 502 16.47 -5.66 -15.27
C VAL A 502 17.36 -4.60 -15.93
N GLN A 503 18.65 -4.89 -16.14
CA GLN A 503 19.59 -3.92 -16.73
C GLN A 503 19.28 -3.55 -18.18
N GLY A 504 18.55 -4.42 -18.91
CA GLY A 504 18.07 -4.11 -20.26
C GLY A 504 16.81 -3.23 -20.32
N GLN A 505 16.16 -2.99 -19.17
CA GLN A 505 14.83 -2.39 -19.11
C GLN A 505 14.92 -0.86 -18.98
N LYS A 506 14.35 -0.15 -19.95
CA LYS A 506 14.35 1.32 -20.01
C LYS A 506 13.32 1.96 -19.09
N ASP A 507 12.19 1.29 -18.91
CA ASP A 507 11.00 1.83 -18.22
C ASP A 507 10.97 1.48 -16.72
N CYS A 508 12.09 0.97 -16.17
CA CYS A 508 12.27 0.58 -14.78
C CYS A 508 13.48 1.32 -14.19
N ASN A 509 13.30 2.06 -13.08
CA ASN A 509 14.39 2.81 -12.44
C ASN A 509 15.27 1.88 -11.59
N TRP A 510 16.19 1.18 -12.25
CA TRP A 510 17.30 0.50 -11.59
C TRP A 510 18.52 1.42 -11.51
N ARG A 511 19.08 1.62 -10.31
CA ARG A 511 20.33 2.37 -10.10
C ARG A 511 21.24 1.62 -9.14
N GLY A 512 21.89 0.60 -9.68
CA GLY A 512 22.99 -0.09 -9.05
C GLY A 512 24.00 -0.49 -10.12
N ARG A 513 25.25 -0.03 -9.96
CA ARG A 513 26.37 -0.74 -10.57
C ARG A 513 26.49 -2.09 -9.86
N LEU A 514 26.77 -3.15 -10.62
CA LEU A 514 27.30 -4.39 -10.06
C LEU A 514 28.76 -4.15 -9.62
#